data_AF-X0ZGM8-F1
#
_entry.id   AF-X0ZGM8-F1
#
_cell.length_a   1.000
_cell.length_b   1.000
_cell.length_c   1.000
_cell.angle_alpha   90.00
_cell.angle_beta   90.00
_cell.angle_gamma   90.00
#
_symmetry.space_group_name_H-M   'P 1'
#
loop_
_entity.id
_entity.type
_entity.pdbx_description
1 polymer ?
#
loop_
_entity_poly.entity_id
_entity_poly.type
_entity_poly.pdbx_seq_one_letter_code
_entity_poly.pdbx_strand_id
1 'polypeptide(L)'
;KVDHGIPAIAYSFEEKMRPGKFNKSKALKIGVPEGPLFSKLQHGKTIVLDNGKKITPDMILGIPRKGRKIVISGDTKKCQSMIEFSKYADVLVHDSTFESELKVIAEEYGHATARQSAEIAKKAFWLYCIVLLNDLIINLILRRNIN
;
A
#
# COMPACT_ATOMS: atom_id res chain seq x y z
N LYS A 1 -2.73 6.11 17.15
CA LYS A 1 -1.94 7.18 17.78
C LYS A 1 -0.48 6.78 17.71
N VAL A 2 0.38 7.74 17.42
CA VAL A 2 1.83 7.54 17.40
C VAL A 2 2.47 8.23 18.62
N ASP A 3 3.75 8.00 18.85
CA ASP A 3 4.48 8.56 19.98
C ASP A 3 5.15 9.86 19.55
N HIS A 4 4.63 10.99 20.02
CA HIS A 4 5.13 12.34 19.75
C HIS A 4 4.80 13.27 20.93
N GLY A 5 5.51 14.39 21.05
CA GLY A 5 5.38 15.32 22.20
C GLY A 5 4.00 15.98 22.33
N ILE A 6 3.27 16.06 21.21
CA ILE A 6 1.87 16.49 21.14
C ILE A 6 1.02 15.39 20.48
N PRO A 7 -0.32 15.42 20.61
CA PRO A 7 -1.18 14.42 19.99
C PRO A 7 -0.95 14.28 18.48
N ALA A 8 -0.50 13.10 18.06
CA ALA A 8 -0.22 12.76 16.68
C ALA A 8 -0.87 11.43 16.27
N ILE A 9 -1.21 11.31 14.98
CA ILE A 9 -1.85 10.14 14.40
C ILE A 9 -1.19 9.75 13.07
N ALA A 10 -1.03 8.45 12.88
CA ALA A 10 -0.69 7.86 11.59
C ALA A 10 -1.95 7.54 10.80
N TYR A 11 -1.82 7.55 9.47
CA TYR A 11 -2.89 7.21 8.54
C TYR A 11 -2.56 5.93 7.77
N SER A 12 -3.58 5.11 7.53
CA SER A 12 -3.52 3.95 6.63
C SER A 12 -4.53 4.14 5.52
N PHE A 13 -4.07 4.07 4.27
CA PHE A 13 -4.89 4.10 3.07
C PHE A 13 -4.93 2.69 2.50
N GLU A 14 -6.08 2.05 2.64
CA GLU A 14 -6.28 0.66 2.23
C GLU A 14 -7.27 0.58 1.07
N GLU A 15 -6.76 0.18 -0.10
CA GLU A 15 -7.59 -0.14 -1.24
C GLU A 15 -8.35 -1.44 -0.94
N LYS A 16 -9.63 -1.50 -1.34
CA LYS A 16 -10.40 -2.75 -1.30
C LYS A 16 -9.73 -3.80 -2.20
N MET A 17 -10.10 -5.06 -1.97
CA MET A 17 -9.70 -6.15 -2.85
C MET A 17 -10.05 -5.80 -4.31
N ARG A 18 -9.05 -5.90 -5.18
CA ARG A 18 -9.19 -5.52 -6.57
C ARG A 18 -9.72 -6.70 -7.36
N PRO A 19 -10.57 -6.47 -8.37
CA PRO A 19 -10.93 -7.51 -9.31
C PRO A 19 -9.69 -8.10 -9.98
N GLY A 20 -9.79 -9.37 -10.34
CA GLY A 20 -8.76 -10.06 -11.11
C GLY A 20 -8.46 -9.35 -12.43
N LYS A 21 -7.35 -9.76 -13.05
CA LYS A 21 -6.99 -9.24 -14.38
C LYS A 21 -8.06 -9.68 -15.38
N PHE A 22 -8.54 -8.73 -16.19
CA PHE A 22 -9.49 -9.02 -17.26
C PHE A 22 -8.84 -9.88 -18.33
N ASN A 23 -9.46 -11.01 -18.68
CA ASN A 23 -8.99 -11.84 -19.79
C ASN A 23 -9.72 -11.47 -21.10
N LYS A 24 -9.13 -10.53 -21.85
CA LYS A 24 -9.69 -10.03 -23.11
C LYS A 24 -9.94 -11.15 -24.14
N SER A 25 -8.98 -12.07 -24.32
CA SER A 25 -9.14 -13.14 -25.30
C SER A 25 -10.26 -14.11 -24.93
N LYS A 26 -10.43 -14.41 -23.63
CA LYS A 26 -11.54 -15.23 -23.15
C LYS A 26 -12.89 -14.54 -23.34
N ALA A 27 -12.97 -13.23 -23.06
CA ALA A 27 -14.18 -12.43 -23.26
C ALA A 27 -14.65 -12.45 -24.72
N LEU A 28 -13.73 -12.21 -25.66
CA LEU A 28 -14.02 -12.26 -27.10
C LEU A 28 -14.46 -13.66 -27.55
N LYS A 29 -13.77 -14.71 -27.09
CA LYS A 29 -14.12 -16.11 -27.42
C LYS A 29 -15.52 -16.52 -26.97
N ILE A 30 -16.04 -15.95 -25.88
CA ILE A 30 -17.38 -16.26 -25.38
C ILE A 30 -18.47 -15.31 -25.89
N GLY A 31 -18.11 -14.39 -26.78
CA GLY A 31 -19.02 -13.50 -27.49
C GLY A 31 -19.23 -12.12 -26.85
N VAL A 32 -18.40 -11.70 -25.89
CA VAL A 32 -18.51 -10.35 -25.32
C VAL A 32 -17.78 -9.35 -26.23
N PRO A 33 -18.49 -8.39 -26.85
CA PRO A 33 -17.85 -7.38 -27.69
C PRO A 33 -17.01 -6.42 -26.85
N GLU A 34 -15.99 -5.83 -27.47
CA GLU A 34 -15.19 -4.78 -26.82
C GLU A 34 -16.05 -3.55 -26.50
N GLY A 35 -15.75 -2.89 -25.38
CA GLY A 35 -16.40 -1.64 -25.00
C GLY A 35 -17.02 -1.68 -23.60
N PRO A 36 -18.15 -1.00 -23.37
CA PRO A 36 -18.70 -0.75 -22.03
C PRO A 36 -19.00 -2.02 -21.20
N LEU A 37 -19.28 -3.14 -21.87
CA LEU A 37 -19.56 -4.42 -21.22
C LEU A 37 -18.35 -4.98 -20.46
N PHE A 38 -17.13 -4.72 -20.93
CA PHE A 38 -15.91 -5.10 -20.21
C PHE A 38 -15.81 -4.37 -18.87
N SER A 39 -16.12 -3.07 -18.86
CA SER A 39 -16.13 -2.28 -17.63
C SER A 39 -17.18 -2.79 -16.65
N LYS A 40 -18.39 -3.13 -17.12
CA LYS A 40 -19.43 -3.71 -16.26
C LYS A 40 -18.93 -4.99 -15.57
N LEU A 41 -18.35 -5.91 -16.33
CA LEU A 41 -17.78 -7.15 -15.81
C LEU A 41 -16.61 -6.89 -14.84
N GLN A 42 -15.71 -5.97 -15.19
CA GLN A 42 -14.59 -5.59 -14.32
C GLN A 42 -15.06 -5.05 -12.96
N HIS A 43 -16.23 -4.39 -12.91
CA HIS A 43 -16.85 -3.89 -11.69
C HIS A 43 -17.78 -4.90 -11.00
N GLY A 44 -17.69 -6.19 -11.36
CA GLY A 44 -18.45 -7.25 -10.73
C GLY A 44 -19.90 -7.37 -11.21
N LYS A 45 -20.31 -6.64 -12.25
CA LYS A 45 -21.67 -6.72 -12.78
C LYS A 45 -21.77 -7.83 -13.81
N THR A 46 -22.79 -8.67 -13.65
CA THR A 46 -23.18 -9.65 -14.66
C THR A 46 -23.86 -8.94 -15.84
N ILE A 47 -23.58 -9.38 -17.05
CA ILE A 47 -24.19 -8.85 -18.28
C ILE A 47 -25.01 -9.94 -18.97
N VAL A 48 -25.95 -9.51 -19.81
CA VAL A 48 -26.69 -10.38 -20.73
C VAL A 48 -26.38 -9.89 -22.14
N LEU A 49 -25.95 -10.80 -23.00
CA LEU A 49 -25.69 -10.52 -24.42
C LEU A 49 -27.00 -10.56 -25.22
N ASP A 50 -26.99 -10.04 -26.44
CA ASP A 50 -28.17 -9.97 -27.30
C ASP A 50 -28.75 -11.35 -27.63
N ASN A 51 -27.92 -12.39 -27.62
CA ASN A 51 -28.33 -13.79 -27.77
C ASN A 51 -28.92 -14.41 -26.48
N GLY A 52 -29.20 -13.61 -25.45
CA GLY A 52 -29.74 -14.04 -24.15
C GLY A 52 -28.72 -14.67 -23.21
N LYS A 53 -27.45 -14.83 -23.62
CA LYS A 53 -26.42 -15.48 -22.79
C LYS A 53 -26.00 -14.57 -21.64
N LYS A 54 -26.10 -15.09 -20.41
CA LYS A 54 -25.65 -14.44 -19.18
C LYS A 54 -24.15 -14.68 -18.98
N ILE A 55 -23.38 -13.61 -18.81
CA ILE A 55 -21.92 -13.66 -18.59
C ILE A 55 -21.60 -13.03 -17.24
N THR A 56 -21.01 -13.83 -16.35
CA THR A 56 -20.60 -13.39 -15.01
C THR A 56 -19.11 -13.01 -14.99
N PRO A 57 -18.68 -12.13 -14.06
CA PRO A 57 -17.29 -11.71 -13.96
C PRO A 57 -16.28 -12.85 -13.79
N ASP A 58 -16.59 -13.86 -12.99
CA ASP A 58 -15.74 -15.04 -12.74
C ASP A 58 -15.42 -15.85 -14.00
N MET A 59 -16.28 -15.77 -15.03
CA MET A 59 -16.01 -16.41 -16.31
C MET A 59 -14.83 -15.75 -17.04
N ILE A 60 -14.48 -14.50 -16.75
CA ILE A 60 -13.50 -13.71 -17.51
C ILE A 60 -12.35 -13.18 -16.64
N LEU A 61 -12.63 -12.83 -15.40
CA LEU A 61 -11.64 -12.28 -14.47
C LEU A 61 -10.79 -13.39 -13.87
N GLY A 62 -9.49 -13.10 -13.71
CA GLY A 62 -8.61 -13.95 -12.91
C GLY A 62 -8.90 -13.87 -11.41
N ILE A 63 -8.01 -14.46 -10.62
CA ILE A 63 -8.08 -14.41 -9.15
C ILE A 63 -8.08 -12.95 -8.67
N PRO A 64 -8.95 -12.57 -7.73
CA PRO A 64 -8.90 -11.26 -7.09
C PRO A 64 -7.51 -10.94 -6.54
N ARG A 65 -7.12 -9.67 -6.63
CA ARG A 65 -5.80 -9.21 -6.20
C ARG A 65 -5.95 -8.42 -4.91
N LYS A 66 -5.00 -8.59 -3.99
CA LYS A 66 -4.93 -7.78 -2.77
C LYS A 66 -4.93 -6.30 -3.15
N GLY A 67 -5.71 -5.51 -2.43
CA GLY A 67 -5.64 -4.05 -2.53
C GLY A 67 -4.30 -3.55 -1.99
N ARG A 68 -3.88 -2.37 -2.45
CA ARG A 68 -2.67 -1.72 -1.95
C ARG A 68 -2.92 -1.09 -0.58
N LYS A 69 -1.92 -1.13 0.29
CA LYS A 69 -1.91 -0.44 1.58
C LYS A 69 -0.73 0.53 1.65
N ILE A 70 -1.02 1.80 1.90
CA ILE A 70 -0.03 2.86 2.10
C ILE A 70 -0.20 3.38 3.53
N VAL A 71 0.89 3.53 4.25
CA VAL A 71 0.87 4.04 5.62
C VAL A 71 1.77 5.26 5.72
N ILE A 72 1.27 6.29 6.40
CA ILE A 72 1.97 7.55 6.64
C ILE A 72 2.02 7.76 8.15
N SER A 73 3.22 7.83 8.73
CA SER A 73 3.38 7.93 10.18
C SER A 73 2.97 9.30 10.75
N GLY A 74 3.24 10.37 10.00
CA GLY A 74 3.41 11.71 10.59
C GLY A 74 4.66 11.75 11.48
N ASP A 75 4.83 12.83 12.23
CA ASP A 75 5.94 12.98 13.18
C ASP A 75 5.81 11.97 14.31
N THR A 76 6.87 11.18 14.55
CA THR A 76 6.87 10.22 15.63
C THR A 76 8.25 9.68 15.99
N LYS A 77 8.44 9.41 17.28
CA LYS A 77 9.51 8.55 17.80
C LYS A 77 9.36 7.13 17.27
N LYS A 78 10.47 6.38 17.36
CA LYS A 78 10.40 4.93 17.20
C LYS A 78 9.47 4.30 18.25
N CYS A 79 8.34 3.75 17.81
CA CYS A 79 7.38 3.10 18.68
C CYS A 79 6.85 1.77 18.14
N GLN A 80 6.50 0.85 19.04
CA GLN A 80 6.03 -0.49 18.70
C GLN A 80 4.67 -0.47 17.97
N SER A 81 3.79 0.47 18.33
CA SER A 81 2.50 0.67 17.68
C SER A 81 2.66 0.98 16.19
N MET A 82 3.70 1.72 15.80
CA MET A 82 3.99 2.01 14.41
C MET A 82 4.42 0.76 13.65
N ILE A 83 5.19 -0.15 14.26
CA ILE A 83 5.52 -1.44 13.64
C ILE A 83 4.23 -2.24 13.38
N GLU A 84 3.33 -2.32 14.35
CA GLU A 84 2.11 -3.13 14.24
C GLU A 84 1.11 -2.57 13.23
N PHE A 85 0.85 -1.27 13.29
CA PHE A 85 -0.08 -0.57 12.40
C PHE A 85 0.31 -0.73 10.92
N SER A 86 1.61 -0.87 10.70
CA SER A 86 2.24 -0.74 9.41
C SER A 86 2.62 -2.08 8.78
N LYS A 87 2.37 -3.19 9.50
CA LYS A 87 2.50 -4.55 8.96
C LYS A 87 1.77 -4.71 7.62
N TYR A 88 2.46 -5.38 6.69
CA TYR A 88 1.97 -5.78 5.36
C TYR A 88 1.54 -4.64 4.44
N ALA A 89 1.95 -3.42 4.74
CA ALA A 89 1.75 -2.32 3.84
C ALA A 89 2.79 -2.35 2.72
N ASP A 90 2.37 -1.87 1.54
CA ASP A 90 3.17 -1.89 0.32
C ASP A 90 4.17 -0.73 0.32
N VAL A 91 3.78 0.41 0.91
CA VAL A 91 4.60 1.62 1.05
C VAL A 91 4.47 2.21 2.45
N LEU A 92 5.60 2.36 3.15
CA LEU A 92 5.71 3.15 4.37
C LEU A 92 6.26 4.53 4.03
N VAL A 93 5.59 5.60 4.45
CA VAL A 93 6.17 6.93 4.56
C VAL A 93 6.38 7.20 6.05
N HIS A 94 7.64 7.26 6.48
CA HIS A 94 7.97 7.41 7.90
C HIS A 94 8.79 8.68 8.16
N ASP A 95 8.53 9.30 9.31
CA ASP A 95 9.38 10.36 9.87
C ASP A 95 10.82 9.84 10.02
N SER A 96 11.78 10.68 9.66
CA SER A 96 13.20 10.42 9.79
C SER A 96 13.96 11.73 9.87
N THR A 97 13.43 12.67 10.65
CA THR A 97 13.94 14.04 10.78
C THR A 97 15.44 14.12 11.05
N PHE A 98 16.01 13.12 11.74
CA PHE A 98 17.42 13.13 12.16
C PHE A 98 18.29 12.05 11.52
N GLU A 99 19.58 12.35 11.40
CA GLU A 99 20.62 11.36 11.06
C GLU A 99 20.75 10.29 12.16
N SER A 100 21.40 9.17 11.83
CA SER A 100 21.44 7.98 12.70
C SER A 100 22.16 8.25 14.03
N GLU A 101 23.13 9.15 14.00
CA GLU A 101 24.02 9.56 15.07
C GLU A 101 23.30 10.46 16.09
N LEU A 102 22.29 11.21 15.65
CA LEU A 102 21.54 12.17 16.47
C LEU A 102 20.35 11.53 17.19
N LYS A 103 20.45 10.23 17.53
CA LYS A 103 19.37 9.45 18.14
C LYS A 103 18.81 10.10 19.42
N VAL A 104 19.67 10.61 20.29
CA VAL A 104 19.26 11.21 21.57
C VAL A 104 18.39 12.45 21.31
N ILE A 105 18.83 13.31 20.39
CA ILE A 105 18.09 14.51 19.98
C ILE A 105 16.77 14.12 19.33
N ALA A 106 16.76 13.12 18.45
CA ALA A 106 15.51 12.63 17.85
C ALA A 106 14.48 12.21 18.91
N GLU A 107 14.90 11.45 19.91
CA GLU A 107 14.03 11.00 21.00
C GLU A 107 13.54 12.14 21.90
N GLU A 108 14.39 13.16 22.13
CA GLU A 108 14.02 14.36 22.90
C GLU A 108 12.97 15.19 22.17
N TYR A 109 13.15 15.42 20.86
CA TYR A 109 12.26 16.23 20.04
C TYR A 109 11.02 15.48 19.52
N GLY A 110 10.88 14.18 19.78
CA GLY A 110 9.68 13.46 19.35
C GLY A 110 9.74 12.84 17.96
N HIS A 111 10.92 12.64 17.41
CA HIS A 111 11.16 12.17 16.04
C HIS A 111 11.95 10.86 15.98
N ALA A 112 12.04 10.30 14.78
CA ALA A 112 12.86 9.14 14.47
C ALA A 112 14.09 9.53 13.65
N THR A 113 15.15 8.73 13.78
CA THR A 113 16.29 8.78 12.86
C THR A 113 16.06 7.91 11.62
N ALA A 114 16.78 8.18 10.53
CA ALA A 114 16.73 7.35 9.31
C ALA A 114 16.95 5.84 9.61
N ARG A 115 17.88 5.50 10.51
CA ARG A 115 18.10 4.12 10.96
C ARG A 115 16.90 3.54 11.71
N GLN A 116 16.29 4.30 12.61
CA GLN A 116 15.11 3.85 13.34
C GLN A 116 13.92 3.58 12.41
N SER A 117 13.73 4.43 11.40
CA SER A 117 12.69 4.26 10.37
C SER A 117 12.94 3.01 9.52
N ALA A 118 14.19 2.76 9.13
CA ALA A 118 14.59 1.52 8.44
C ALA A 118 14.37 0.26 9.30
N GLU A 119 14.60 0.34 10.62
CA GLU A 119 14.35 -0.77 11.55
C GLU A 119 12.85 -1.05 11.73
N ILE A 120 12.02 -0.01 11.83
CA ILE A 120 10.55 -0.15 11.84
C ILE A 120 10.09 -0.81 10.55
N ALA A 121 10.63 -0.35 9.41
CA ALA A 121 10.35 -0.96 8.13
C ALA A 121 10.71 -2.45 8.18
N LYS A 122 11.97 -2.80 8.43
CA LYS A 122 12.41 -4.21 8.46
C LYS A 122 11.50 -5.12 9.32
N LYS A 123 11.05 -4.65 10.49
CA LYS A 123 10.18 -5.41 11.40
C LYS A 123 8.72 -5.55 10.95
N ALA A 124 8.22 -4.64 10.11
CA ALA A 124 6.85 -4.68 9.58
C ALA A 124 6.73 -5.32 8.18
N PHE A 125 7.82 -5.96 7.71
CA PHE A 125 7.86 -6.82 6.51
C PHE A 125 7.57 -6.12 5.17
N TRP A 126 7.98 -4.87 5.00
CA TRP A 126 7.66 -4.07 3.81
C TRP A 126 8.38 -4.48 2.54
N LEU A 127 7.77 -4.03 1.44
CA LEU A 127 8.34 -4.06 0.11
C LEU A 127 9.07 -2.74 -0.23
N TYR A 128 8.55 -1.59 0.23
CA TYR A 128 9.13 -0.25 0.03
C TYR A 128 8.96 0.66 1.27
N CYS A 129 10.01 1.37 1.66
CA CYS A 129 9.98 2.43 2.68
C CYS A 129 10.49 3.72 2.06
N ILE A 130 9.84 4.85 2.36
CA ILE A 130 10.25 6.20 1.98
C ILE A 130 10.56 6.94 3.29
N VAL A 131 11.76 7.52 3.33
CA VAL A 131 12.37 8.16 4.49
C VAL A 131 12.36 9.66 4.21
N LEU A 132 11.60 10.43 4.99
CA LEU A 132 11.54 11.89 4.85
C LEU A 132 12.57 12.54 5.77
N LEU A 133 13.64 13.10 5.19
CA LEU A 133 14.56 14.00 5.88
C LEU A 133 14.08 15.43 5.62
N ASN A 134 14.18 16.31 6.62
CA ASN A 134 13.74 17.71 6.48
C ASN A 134 14.38 18.34 5.23
N ASP A 135 13.51 18.96 4.42
CA ASP A 135 13.77 19.67 3.16
C ASP A 135 14.31 18.87 1.96
N LEU A 136 14.54 17.55 2.08
CA LEU A 136 14.93 16.71 0.95
C LEU A 136 14.23 15.35 1.03
N ILE A 137 13.35 15.05 0.05
CA ILE A 137 12.85 13.69 -0.16
C ILE A 137 14.02 12.81 -0.61
N ILE A 138 14.77 12.25 0.34
CA ILE A 138 15.76 11.22 0.07
C ILE A 138 14.98 9.92 -0.08
N ASN A 139 14.76 9.51 -1.33
CA ASN A 139 14.18 8.21 -1.67
C ASN A 139 15.15 7.08 -1.29
N LEU A 140 15.24 6.75 0.00
CA LEU A 140 15.90 5.55 0.48
C LEU A 140 14.97 4.36 0.23
N ILE A 141 14.90 3.91 -1.02
CA ILE A 141 14.14 2.73 -1.40
C ILE A 141 14.82 1.49 -0.82
N LEU A 142 14.42 1.10 0.39
CA LEU A 142 14.74 -0.21 0.93
C LEU A 142 13.91 -1.25 0.17
N ARG A 143 14.49 -1.80 -0.90
CA ARG A 143 13.88 -2.89 -1.67
C ARG A 143 14.15 -4.20 -0.96
N ARG A 144 13.10 -4.96 -0.67
CA ARG A 144 13.24 -6.33 -0.18
C ARG A 144 13.96 -7.18 -1.24
N ASN A 145 15.10 -7.79 -0.90
CA ASN A 145 15.59 -8.95 -1.66
C ASN A 145 14.61 -10.08 -1.40
N ILE A 146 13.81 -10.40 -2.43
CA ILE A 146 12.97 -11.59 -2.44
C ILE A 146 13.91 -12.72 -2.88
N ASN A 147 14.44 -13.47 -1.92
CA ASN A 147 14.94 -14.82 -2.18
C ASN A 147 13.74 -15.78 -2.22
#